data_AF-A0A7L0LR32-F1
#
_entry.id   AF-A0A7L0LR32-F1
#
_cell.length_a   1.000
_cell.length_b   1.000
_cell.length_c   1.000
_cell.angle_alpha   90.00
_cell.angle_beta   90.00
_cell.angle_gamma   90.00
#
_symmetry.space_group_name_H-M   'P 1'
#
loop_
_entity.id
_entity.type
_entity.pdbx_description
1 polymer ?
#
loop_
_entity_poly.entity_id
_entity_poly.type
_entity_poly.pdbx_seq_one_letter_code
_entity_poly.pdbx_strand_id
1 'polypeptide(L)'
;LLRALSAARPPEELGALLCNLSQAPEGRETLLDRSGEAVRRMLALVRRPEAEMRRGVVGALRNCCFQHEHHEWLLGPEVDALPSLLLPLAGPEELPEHEMEQLPVELQYLPAEQRREEEPDIRRMLLEALLLVRRGN
;
A
#
# COMPACT_ATOMS: atom_id res chain seq x y z
N LEU A 1 3.69 -9.23 -16.11
CA LEU A 1 3.24 -8.57 -14.87
C LEU A 1 3.25 -7.04 -14.96
N LEU A 2 4.42 -6.40 -15.15
CA LEU A 2 4.54 -4.93 -15.21
C LEU A 2 3.62 -4.26 -16.23
N ARG A 3 3.42 -4.86 -17.41
CA ARG A 3 2.46 -4.36 -18.41
C ARG A 3 1.01 -4.31 -17.90
N ALA A 4 0.58 -5.32 -17.14
CA ALA A 4 -0.76 -5.36 -16.57
C ALA A 4 -0.92 -4.35 -15.42
N LEU A 5 0.11 -4.20 -14.57
CA LEU A 5 0.17 -3.15 -13.54
C LEU A 5 0.15 -1.73 -14.12
N SER A 6 0.67 -1.54 -15.33
CA SER A 6 0.73 -0.25 -16.01
C SER A 6 -0.51 0.08 -16.85
N ALA A 7 -1.45 -0.85 -16.98
CA ALA A 7 -2.63 -0.65 -17.81
C ALA A 7 -3.58 0.35 -17.15
N ALA A 8 -4.16 1.27 -17.92
CA ALA A 8 -5.18 2.21 -17.43
C ALA A 8 -6.38 1.47 -16.80
N ARG A 9 -6.72 0.31 -17.38
CA ARG A 9 -7.66 -0.66 -16.82
C ARG A 9 -6.95 -2.00 -16.69
N PRO A 10 -6.37 -2.31 -15.52
CA PRO A 10 -5.82 -3.62 -15.25
C PRO A 10 -6.92 -4.69 -15.30
N PRO A 11 -6.60 -5.95 -15.64
CA PRO A 11 -7.54 -7.06 -15.53
C PRO A 11 -8.10 -7.20 -14.12
N GLU A 12 -9.36 -7.60 -13.98
CA GLU A 12 -10.05 -7.73 -12.68
C GLU A 12 -9.31 -8.71 -11.75
N GLU A 13 -8.73 -9.77 -12.32
CA GLU A 13 -8.03 -10.83 -11.59
C GLU A 13 -6.63 -10.42 -11.12
N LEU A 14 -6.12 -9.26 -11.55
CA LEU A 14 -4.74 -8.85 -11.24
C LEU A 14 -4.50 -8.78 -9.73
N GLY A 15 -5.46 -8.24 -8.96
CA GLY A 15 -5.34 -8.16 -7.50
C GLY A 15 -5.16 -9.54 -6.87
N ALA A 16 -6.02 -10.49 -7.22
CA ALA A 16 -5.95 -11.86 -6.70
C ALA A 16 -4.65 -12.57 -7.12
N LEU A 17 -4.22 -12.37 -8.37
CA LEU A 17 -2.96 -12.92 -8.88
C LEU A 17 -1.75 -12.39 -8.12
N LEU A 18 -1.67 -11.08 -7.86
CA LEU A 18 -0.60 -10.47 -7.06
C LEU A 18 -0.59 -11.00 -5.62
N CYS A 19 -1.77 -11.14 -5.02
CA CYS A 19 -1.92 -11.66 -3.66
C CYS A 19 -1.42 -13.11 -3.56
N ASN A 20 -1.77 -13.95 -4.53
CA ASN A 20 -1.31 -15.35 -4.57
C ASN A 20 0.18 -15.46 -4.87
N LEU A 21 0.68 -14.67 -5.83
CA LEU A 21 2.11 -14.66 -6.19
C LEU A 21 2.99 -14.31 -4.98
N SER A 22 2.61 -13.27 -4.23
CA SER A 22 3.38 -12.76 -3.08
C SER A 22 3.39 -13.68 -1.85
N GLN A 23 2.61 -14.76 -1.85
CA GLN A 23 2.70 -15.78 -0.79
C GLN A 23 4.03 -16.55 -0.86
N ALA A 24 4.57 -16.76 -2.07
CA ALA A 24 5.87 -17.36 -2.27
C ALA A 24 7.01 -16.33 -2.08
N PRO A 25 8.15 -16.69 -1.46
CA PRO A 25 9.31 -15.81 -1.33
C PRO A 25 9.78 -15.21 -2.66
N GLU A 26 9.90 -16.03 -3.71
CA GLU A 26 10.34 -15.64 -5.05
C GLU A 26 9.38 -14.64 -5.71
N GLY A 27 8.09 -14.77 -5.39
CA GLY A 27 7.07 -13.83 -5.81
C GLY A 27 7.23 -12.48 -5.13
N ARG A 28 7.56 -12.44 -3.83
CA ARG A 28 7.88 -11.20 -3.12
C ARG A 28 9.13 -10.54 -3.67
N GLU A 29 10.20 -11.31 -3.90
CA GLU A 29 11.44 -10.80 -4.50
C GLU A 29 11.18 -10.17 -5.87
N THR A 30 10.35 -10.81 -6.69
CA THR A 30 9.96 -10.27 -8.00
C THR A 30 9.17 -8.96 -7.89
N LEU A 31 8.30 -8.83 -6.88
CA LEU A 31 7.51 -7.61 -6.66
C LEU A 31 8.30 -6.48 -5.97
N LEU A 32 9.34 -6.84 -5.22
CA LEU A 32 10.25 -5.96 -4.50
C LEU A 32 11.58 -5.76 -5.24
N ASP A 33 11.58 -5.97 -6.55
CA ASP A 33 12.76 -5.76 -7.36
C ASP A 33 13.29 -4.32 -7.22
N ARG A 34 14.60 -4.14 -7.35
CA ARG A 34 15.25 -2.84 -7.03
C ARG A 34 14.86 -1.69 -7.95
N SER A 35 14.17 -1.93 -9.07
CA SER A 35 13.57 -0.83 -9.83
C SER A 35 12.46 -0.13 -9.04
N GLY A 36 11.79 -0.84 -8.12
CA GLY A 36 10.63 -0.38 -7.36
C GLY A 36 9.38 -0.17 -8.22
N GLU A 37 9.42 -0.54 -9.51
CA GLU A 37 8.36 -0.23 -10.47
C GLU A 37 7.08 -1.01 -10.18
N ALA A 38 7.21 -2.26 -9.71
CA ALA A 38 6.07 -3.09 -9.33
C ALA A 38 5.43 -2.59 -8.04
N VAL A 39 6.21 -2.39 -6.97
CA VAL A 39 5.69 -1.95 -5.67
C VAL A 39 5.04 -0.56 -5.74
N ARG A 40 5.64 0.43 -6.42
CA ARG A 40 5.02 1.76 -6.58
C ARG A 40 3.70 1.72 -7.33
N ARG A 41 3.56 0.82 -8.31
CA ARG A 41 2.27 0.62 -8.99
C ARG A 41 1.24 -0.07 -8.10
N MET A 42 1.66 -1.05 -7.30
CA MET A 42 0.77 -1.64 -6.30
C MET A 42 0.28 -0.57 -5.31
N LEU A 43 1.17 0.30 -4.80
CA LEU A 43 0.80 1.40 -3.91
C LEU A 43 -0.23 2.35 -4.55
N ALA A 44 -0.06 2.70 -5.82
CA ALA A 44 -1.03 3.52 -6.56
C ALA A 44 -2.41 2.84 -6.72
N LEU A 45 -2.48 1.50 -6.69
CA LEU A 45 -3.72 0.75 -6.82
C LEU A 45 -4.49 0.60 -5.49
N VAL A 46 -3.91 0.97 -4.36
CA VAL A 46 -4.54 0.87 -3.03
C VAL A 46 -5.82 1.72 -2.93
N ARG A 47 -5.98 2.77 -3.75
CA ARG A 47 -7.15 3.67 -3.74
C ARG A 47 -8.13 3.45 -4.90
N ARG A 48 -8.02 2.33 -5.60
CA ARG A 48 -8.94 1.99 -6.70
C ARG A 48 -10.37 1.84 -6.20
N PRO A 49 -11.40 2.24 -6.95
CA PRO A 49 -12.79 2.09 -6.52
C PRO A 49 -13.22 0.62 -6.37
N GLU A 50 -12.58 -0.29 -7.11
CA GLU A 50 -12.91 -1.72 -7.09
C GLU A 50 -12.34 -2.41 -5.83
N ALA A 51 -13.23 -2.87 -4.93
CA ALA A 51 -12.83 -3.47 -3.65
C ALA A 51 -12.00 -4.75 -3.81
N GLU A 52 -12.30 -5.57 -4.82
CA GLU A 52 -11.55 -6.82 -5.10
C GLU A 52 -10.10 -6.54 -5.51
N MET A 53 -9.89 -5.53 -6.36
CA MET A 53 -8.56 -5.06 -6.74
C MET A 53 -7.79 -4.58 -5.51
N ARG A 54 -8.40 -3.70 -4.69
CA ARG A 54 -7.78 -3.21 -3.45
C ARG A 54 -7.42 -4.35 -2.52
N ARG A 55 -8.34 -5.28 -2.27
CA ARG A 55 -8.14 -6.44 -1.38
C ARG A 55 -6.94 -7.27 -1.81
N GLY A 56 -6.84 -7.57 -3.10
CA GLY A 56 -5.72 -8.33 -3.65
C GLY A 56 -4.38 -7.57 -3.58
N VAL A 57 -4.37 -6.30 -3.96
CA VAL A 57 -3.17 -5.44 -3.93
C VAL A 57 -2.67 -5.21 -2.50
N VAL A 58 -3.56 -4.87 -1.57
CA VAL A 58 -3.23 -4.67 -0.16
C VAL A 58 -2.76 -5.97 0.47
N GLY A 59 -3.39 -7.10 0.13
CA GLY A 59 -2.92 -8.42 0.53
C GLY A 59 -1.50 -8.71 0.03
N ALA A 60 -1.20 -8.35 -1.23
CA ALA A 60 0.13 -8.51 -1.79
C ALA A 60 1.18 -7.62 -1.11
N LEU A 61 0.86 -6.34 -0.86
CA LEU A 61 1.73 -5.40 -0.15
C LEU A 61 2.01 -5.89 1.28
N ARG A 62 0.99 -6.34 2.00
CA ARG A 62 1.14 -6.96 3.33
C ARG A 62 2.08 -8.17 3.28
N ASN A 63 1.91 -9.05 2.29
CA ASN A 63 2.80 -10.21 2.12
C ASN A 63 4.25 -9.76 1.85
N CYS A 64 4.45 -8.74 1.01
CA CYS A 64 5.77 -8.14 0.77
C CYS A 64 6.42 -7.60 2.05
N CYS A 65 5.65 -7.05 2.99
CA CYS A 65 6.17 -6.57 4.28
C CYS A 65 6.77 -7.67 5.18
N PHE A 66 6.67 -8.97 4.85
CA PHE A 66 7.41 -10.02 5.55
C PHE A 66 8.91 -10.08 5.20
N GLN A 67 9.36 -9.42 4.11
CA GLN A 67 10.77 -9.31 3.76
C GLN A 67 11.42 -8.14 4.51
N HIS A 68 11.98 -8.41 5.68
CA HIS A 68 12.47 -7.36 6.60
C HIS A 68 13.65 -6.59 6.01
N GLU A 69 14.49 -7.25 5.19
CA GLU A 69 15.62 -6.62 4.52
C GLU A 69 15.25 -5.50 3.52
N HIS A 70 13.96 -5.36 3.18
CA HIS A 70 13.45 -4.33 2.29
C HIS A 70 12.78 -3.15 3.02
N HIS A 71 12.62 -3.18 4.35
CA HIS A 71 11.83 -2.17 5.07
C HIS A 71 12.42 -0.76 4.96
N GLU A 72 13.73 -0.60 5.14
CA GLU A 72 14.39 0.71 4.97
C GLU A 72 14.17 1.28 3.57
N TRP A 73 14.21 0.42 2.54
CA TRP A 73 13.98 0.83 1.16
C TRP A 73 12.50 1.13 0.86
N LEU A 74 11.56 0.37 1.42
CA LEU A 74 10.13 0.58 1.28
C LEU A 74 9.66 1.89 1.94
N LEU A 75 10.27 2.26 3.07
CA LEU A 75 10.00 3.49 3.79
C LEU A 75 10.89 4.66 3.33
N GLY A 76 11.93 4.37 2.56
CA GLY A 76 12.83 5.36 1.99
C GLY A 76 12.21 6.16 0.85
N PRO A 77 12.84 7.28 0.45
CA PRO A 77 12.32 8.21 -0.54
C PRO A 77 12.12 7.61 -1.94
N GLU A 78 12.75 6.47 -2.25
CA GLU A 78 12.62 5.81 -3.55
C GLU A 78 11.27 5.13 -3.76
N VAL A 79 10.63 4.68 -2.68
CA VAL A 79 9.32 4.00 -2.71
C VAL A 79 8.26 4.80 -1.98
N ASP A 80 8.61 5.36 -0.82
CA ASP A 80 7.74 6.13 0.06
C ASP A 80 6.37 5.46 0.25
N ALA A 81 6.39 4.23 0.76
CA ALA A 81 5.16 3.42 0.88
C ALA A 81 4.18 3.96 1.94
N LEU A 82 4.69 4.71 2.92
CA LEU A 82 3.95 5.05 4.13
C LEU A 82 2.68 5.88 3.85
N PRO A 83 2.72 6.96 3.04
CA PRO A 83 1.50 7.73 2.72
C PRO A 83 0.44 6.88 2.04
N SER A 84 0.83 5.99 1.12
CA SER A 84 -0.10 5.13 0.38
C SER A 84 -0.78 4.08 1.28
N LEU A 85 -0.10 3.61 2.32
CA LEU A 85 -0.66 2.67 3.30
C LEU A 85 -1.54 3.36 4.35
N LEU A 86 -1.20 4.60 4.73
CA LEU A 86 -1.91 5.37 5.76
C LEU A 86 -3.16 6.08 5.22
N LEU A 87 -3.12 6.58 3.99
CA LEU A 87 -4.20 7.41 3.43
C LEU A 87 -5.58 6.72 3.42
N PRO A 88 -5.71 5.41 3.11
CA PRO A 88 -6.99 4.71 3.24
C PRO A 88 -7.45 4.54 4.70
N LEU A 89 -6.58 4.73 5.69
CA LEU A 89 -6.94 4.68 7.11
C LEU A 89 -7.30 6.06 7.68
N ALA A 90 -7.01 7.13 6.93
CA ALA A 90 -7.30 8.51 7.30
C ALA A 90 -8.71 8.94 6.87
N GLY A 91 -9.32 9.81 7.68
CA GLY A 91 -10.60 10.45 7.40
C GLY A 91 -10.45 11.98 7.38
N PRO A 92 -11.56 12.73 7.24
CA PRO A 92 -11.54 14.17 7.07
C PRO A 92 -11.48 14.92 8.41
N GLU A 93 -11.18 14.23 9.53
CA GLU A 93 -11.14 14.86 10.84
C GLU A 93 -10.00 15.87 10.96
N GLU A 94 -10.28 17.01 11.58
CA GLU A 94 -9.26 18.00 11.90
C GLU A 94 -8.37 17.49 13.05
N LEU A 95 -7.06 17.48 12.81
CA LEU A 95 -6.05 17.21 13.82
C LEU A 95 -5.44 18.52 14.29
N PRO A 96 -4.95 18.60 15.54
CA PRO A 96 -4.19 19.75 16.02
C PRO A 96 -3.00 20.06 15.09
N GLU A 97 -2.67 21.35 14.89
CA GLU A 97 -1.61 21.79 13.96
C GLU A 97 -0.27 21.06 14.19
N HIS A 98 0.14 20.89 15.45
CA HIS A 98 1.39 20.20 15.80
C HIS A 98 1.40 18.69 15.46
N GLU A 99 0.23 18.05 15.36
CA GLU A 99 0.11 16.67 14.86
C GLU A 99 0.13 16.67 13.33
N MET A 100 -0.52 17.65 12.70
CA MET A 100 -0.55 17.81 11.25
C MET A 100 0.86 18.00 10.67
N GLU A 101 1.69 18.82 11.31
CA GLU A 101 3.09 19.07 10.91
C GLU A 101 3.97 17.80 10.93
N GLN A 102 3.58 16.78 11.69
CA GLN A 102 4.31 15.50 11.77
C GLN A 102 3.88 14.49 10.69
N LEU A 103 2.75 14.73 10.02
CA LEU A 103 2.25 13.83 8.97
C LEU A 103 2.94 14.08 7.63
N PRO A 104 3.08 13.05 6.78
CA PRO A 104 3.38 13.23 5.37
C PRO A 104 2.41 14.22 4.72
N VAL A 105 2.91 15.01 3.75
CA VAL A 105 2.17 16.10 3.10
C VAL A 105 0.83 15.61 2.52
N GLU A 106 0.80 14.39 1.98
CA GLU A 106 -0.38 13.76 1.39
C GLU A 106 -1.51 13.46 2.39
N LEU A 107 -1.18 13.41 3.68
CA LEU A 107 -2.12 13.16 4.77
C LEU A 107 -2.56 14.44 5.47
N GLN A 108 -1.95 15.58 5.13
CA GLN A 108 -2.30 16.85 5.74
C GLN A 108 -3.52 17.49 5.07
N TYR A 109 -4.39 18.09 5.89
CA TYR A 109 -5.55 18.87 5.43
C TYR A 109 -6.40 18.15 4.37
N LEU A 110 -6.80 16.92 4.69
CA LEU A 110 -7.58 16.06 3.80
C LEU A 110 -8.92 16.72 3.41
N PRO A 111 -9.39 16.54 2.17
CA PRO A 111 -10.67 17.08 1.74
C PRO A 111 -11.84 16.40 2.48
N ALA A 112 -12.99 17.07 2.58
CA ALA A 112 -14.16 16.56 3.29
C ALA A 112 -14.72 15.25 2.69
N GLU A 113 -14.43 15.00 1.42
CA GLU A 113 -14.81 13.78 0.68
C GLU A 113 -13.89 12.60 0.99
N GLN A 114 -12.72 12.81 1.60
CA GLN A 114 -11.81 11.73 1.96
C GLN A 114 -12.48 10.81 2.98
N ARG A 115 -12.66 9.53 2.61
CA ARG A 115 -13.21 8.50 3.46
C ARG A 115 -12.16 7.45 3.76
N ARG A 116 -12.23 6.90 4.97
CA ARG A 116 -11.52 5.67 5.31
C ARG A 116 -12.02 4.53 4.43
N GLU A 117 -11.15 3.56 4.19
CA GLU A 117 -11.49 2.29 3.56
C GLU A 117 -12.71 1.68 4.26
N GLU A 118 -13.74 1.37 3.48
CA GLU A 118 -15.03 0.89 4.00
C GLU A 118 -14.95 -0.58 4.40
N GLU A 119 -14.14 -1.37 3.68
CA GLU A 119 -13.97 -2.81 3.88
C GLU A 119 -13.12 -3.12 5.13
N PRO A 120 -13.68 -3.74 6.18
CA PRO A 120 -12.97 -3.96 7.45
C PRO A 120 -11.74 -4.85 7.34
N ASP A 121 -11.76 -5.84 6.45
CA ASP A 121 -10.63 -6.74 6.26
C ASP A 121 -9.48 -6.07 5.49
N ILE A 122 -9.78 -5.15 4.56
CA ILE A 122 -8.75 -4.34 3.89
C ILE A 122 -8.09 -3.41 4.91
N ARG A 123 -8.87 -2.75 5.78
CA ARG A 123 -8.32 -1.96 6.90
C ARG A 123 -7.40 -2.80 7.79
N ARG A 124 -7.82 -4.01 8.14
CA ARG A 124 -7.01 -4.94 8.92
C ARG A 124 -5.69 -5.27 8.21
N MET A 125 -5.71 -5.58 6.91
CA MET A 125 -4.49 -5.87 6.16
C MET A 125 -3.54 -4.67 6.06
N LEU A 126 -4.06 -3.44 5.92
CA LEU A 126 -3.25 -2.21 5.96
C LEU A 126 -2.57 -2.04 7.32
N LEU A 127 -3.31 -2.23 8.42
CA LEU A 127 -2.75 -2.18 9.78
C LEU A 127 -1.70 -3.26 10.01
N GLU A 128 -1.93 -4.48 9.50
CA GLU A 128 -0.94 -5.56 9.56
C GLU A 128 0.33 -5.22 8.76
N ALA A 129 0.20 -4.63 7.57
CA ALA A 129 1.35 -4.18 6.77
C ALA A 129 2.16 -3.09 7.51
N LEU A 130 1.48 -2.11 8.11
CA LEU A 130 2.11 -1.05 8.91
C LEU A 130 2.81 -1.61 10.16
N LEU A 131 2.21 -2.61 10.82
CA LEU A 131 2.83 -3.27 11.96
C LEU A 131 4.08 -4.07 11.57
N LEU A 132 4.04 -4.73 10.40
CA LEU A 132 5.16 -5.51 9.89
C LEU A 132 6.33 -4.61 9.50
N VAL A 133 6.09 -3.55 8.72
CA VAL A 133 7.14 -2.63 8.26
C VAL A 133 7.79 -1.84 9.40
N ARG A 134 7.07 -1.66 10.52
CA ARG A 134 7.62 -1.04 11.75
C ARG A 134 8.57 -1.96 12.51
N ARG A 135 8.40 -3.28 12.45
CA ARG A 135 9.14 -4.26 13.27
C ARG A 135 10.57 -4.55 12.78
N GLY A 136 11.01 -3.90 11.70
CA GLY A 136 12.34 -4.06 11.09
C GLY A 136 13.44 -3.15 11.64
N ASN A 137 13.33 -2.63 12.88
CA ASN A 137 14.38 -1.89 13.59
C ASN A 137 14.53 -2.38 15.03
#